data_AF-A0A4R8SXA7-F1
#
_entry.id   AF-A0A4R8SXA7-F1
#
_cell.length_a   1.000
_cell.length_b   1.000
_cell.length_c   1.000
_cell.angle_alpha   90.00
_cell.angle_beta   90.00
_cell.angle_gamma   90.00
#
_symmetry.space_group_name_H-M   'P 1'
#
loop_
_entity.id
_entity.type
_entity.pdbx_description
1 polymer ?
#
loop_
_entity_poly.entity_id
_entity_poly.type
_entity_poly.pdbx_seq_one_letter_code
_entity_poly.pdbx_strand_id
1 'polypeptide(L)'
;MSHLTQSTAIFSPSIARIAASTAKDWSFVDAWLASRFQGRPIPPFERNPDTLKALLVLATLNETVDEERDLVGRAEASALRELSATRGSPGSSAVTADFVSPIEVREKVLTALQDNLTCEGTAALTSMTTLSCQLSIPYPDVETLGNSMLQCHAQASDLEQIRVRVHVLANHIRQEFATADDILRTLRSDDYKPANDMARHNLDIQRKIKAMTARMPERKDRPTSLDQPSDHPHRTIQQITQQENDYIKLLAQKKGLDSQVDQFSSLPDDVKQARIELEQLRVELQTVTQHRDTIFEGLIERASPHKSR
;
A
#
# COMPACT_ATOMS: atom_id res chain seq x y z
N MET A 1 -33.47 -30.35 23.42
CA MET A 1 -34.44 -29.75 22.49
C MET A 1 -33.67 -29.12 21.35
N SER A 2 -34.10 -29.42 20.12
CA SER A 2 -33.87 -28.67 18.87
C SER A 2 -32.44 -28.36 18.42
N HIS A 3 -32.02 -28.55 17.18
CA HIS A 3 -32.48 -29.27 15.98
C HIS A 3 -31.40 -28.90 14.93
N LEU A 4 -30.99 -29.86 14.08
CA LEU A 4 -30.30 -29.66 12.79
C LEU A 4 -28.84 -29.16 12.91
N THR A 5 -27.81 -29.98 12.68
CA THR A 5 -27.45 -30.47 11.33
C THR A 5 -26.60 -31.74 11.42
N GLN A 6 -27.25 -32.89 11.57
CA GLN A 6 -26.69 -34.16 11.13
C GLN A 6 -27.11 -34.38 9.67
N SER A 7 -26.12 -34.72 8.84
CA SER A 7 -26.29 -35.26 7.48
C SER A 7 -26.60 -34.25 6.37
N THR A 8 -25.56 -33.77 5.66
CA THR A 8 -25.64 -33.36 4.24
C THR A 8 -24.27 -33.10 3.57
N ALA A 9 -23.18 -33.81 3.93
CA ALA A 9 -21.93 -33.76 3.13
C ALA A 9 -20.91 -34.91 3.33
N ILE A 10 -21.23 -35.96 4.10
CA ILE A 10 -20.22 -36.89 4.65
C ILE A 10 -19.79 -38.04 3.71
N PHE A 11 -20.24 -38.06 2.44
CA PHE A 11 -19.96 -39.17 1.52
C PHE A 11 -19.40 -38.73 0.16
N SER A 12 -18.33 -37.93 0.18
CA SER A 12 -17.40 -37.86 -0.95
C SER A 12 -16.01 -38.22 -0.45
N PRO A 13 -15.32 -39.21 -1.06
CA PRO A 13 -13.93 -39.55 -0.74
C PRO A 13 -12.99 -38.33 -0.76
N SER A 14 -13.32 -37.31 -1.56
CA SER A 14 -12.56 -36.07 -1.64
C SER A 14 -12.71 -35.21 -0.36
N ILE A 15 -13.94 -35.03 0.13
CA ILE A 15 -14.21 -34.25 1.35
C ILE A 15 -13.63 -34.96 2.58
N ALA A 16 -13.76 -36.28 2.64
CA ALA A 16 -13.15 -37.09 3.71
C ALA A 16 -11.62 -36.97 3.72
N ARG A 17 -10.98 -36.95 2.54
CA ARG A 17 -9.53 -36.76 2.43
C ARG A 17 -9.09 -35.37 2.90
N ILE A 18 -9.82 -34.32 2.50
CA ILE A 18 -9.54 -32.94 2.92
C ILE A 18 -9.73 -32.79 4.44
N ALA A 19 -10.80 -33.35 5.01
CA ALA A 19 -11.02 -33.33 6.45
C ALA A 19 -9.94 -34.13 7.22
N ALA A 20 -9.46 -35.24 6.66
CA ALA A 20 -8.37 -36.01 7.26
C ALA A 20 -7.03 -35.27 7.19
N SER A 21 -6.72 -34.57 6.09
CA SER A 21 -5.50 -33.77 5.99
C SER A 21 -5.54 -32.57 6.94
N THR A 22 -6.67 -31.85 7.01
CA THR A 22 -6.79 -30.72 7.94
C THR A 22 -6.73 -31.17 9.40
N ALA A 23 -7.31 -32.32 9.74
CA ALA A 23 -7.18 -32.90 11.08
C ALA A 23 -5.72 -33.28 11.41
N LYS A 24 -4.97 -33.80 10.45
CA LYS A 24 -3.53 -34.07 10.61
C LYS A 24 -2.75 -32.78 10.86
N ASP A 25 -2.99 -31.74 10.08
CA ASP A 25 -2.31 -30.45 10.23
C ASP A 25 -2.60 -29.82 11.60
N TRP A 26 -3.84 -29.91 12.08
CA TRP A 26 -4.20 -29.49 13.44
C TRP A 26 -3.49 -30.30 14.52
N SER A 27 -3.35 -31.62 14.34
CA SER A 27 -2.62 -32.46 15.30
C SER A 27 -1.13 -32.10 15.39
N PHE A 28 -0.53 -31.71 14.27
CA PHE A 28 0.85 -31.23 14.23
C PHE A 28 0.99 -29.90 14.98
N VAL A 29 0.10 -28.94 14.72
CA VAL A 29 0.09 -27.64 15.42
C VAL A 29 -0.15 -27.83 16.93
N ASP A 30 -1.07 -28.71 17.32
CA ASP A 30 -1.36 -28.98 18.73
C ASP A 30 -0.15 -29.61 19.46
N ALA A 31 0.57 -30.54 18.82
CA ALA A 31 1.79 -31.11 19.36
C ALA A 31 2.93 -30.07 19.49
N TRP A 32 3.08 -29.22 18.48
CA TRP A 32 4.05 -28.12 18.47
C TRP A 32 3.74 -27.07 19.55
N LEU A 33 2.48 -26.66 19.70
CA LEU A 33 2.07 -25.75 20.77
C LEU A 33 2.29 -26.39 22.16
N ALA A 34 1.94 -27.66 22.34
CA ALA A 34 2.19 -28.36 23.61
C ALA A 34 3.67 -28.37 23.99
N SER A 35 4.57 -28.57 23.02
CA SER A 35 6.03 -28.48 23.20
C SER A 35 6.47 -27.08 23.64
N ARG A 36 5.95 -26.01 23.00
CA ARG A 36 6.34 -24.62 23.30
C ARG A 36 5.83 -24.12 24.65
N PHE A 37 4.64 -24.55 25.06
CA PHE A 37 4.02 -24.07 26.30
C PHE A 37 4.42 -24.90 27.54
N GLN A 38 5.10 -26.05 27.40
CA GLN A 38 5.70 -26.83 28.50
C GLN A 38 4.79 -26.98 29.74
N GLY A 39 3.53 -27.36 29.52
CA GLY A 39 2.53 -27.54 30.59
C GLY A 39 1.78 -26.28 31.04
N ARG A 40 2.03 -25.11 30.42
CA ARG A 40 1.18 -23.92 30.57
C ARG A 40 -0.08 -24.05 29.70
N PRO A 41 -1.23 -23.52 30.15
CA PRO A 41 -2.44 -23.55 29.34
C PRO A 41 -2.25 -22.71 28.07
N ILE A 42 -2.55 -23.31 26.92
CA ILE A 42 -2.52 -22.63 25.63
C ILE A 42 -3.66 -21.61 25.61
N PRO A 43 -3.41 -20.32 25.28
CA PRO A 43 -4.46 -19.32 25.15
C PRO A 43 -5.54 -19.76 24.14
N PRO A 44 -6.84 -19.50 24.40
CA PRO A 44 -7.88 -19.88 23.46
C PRO A 44 -7.75 -19.04 22.17
N PHE A 45 -7.87 -19.70 21.02
CA PHE A 45 -7.85 -19.03 19.71
C PHE A 45 -8.86 -19.69 18.76
N GLU A 46 -9.25 -18.95 17.72
CA GLU A 46 -10.20 -19.41 16.71
C GLU A 46 -9.54 -20.46 15.78
N ARG A 47 -10.16 -21.64 15.64
CA ARG A 47 -9.73 -22.68 14.71
C ARG A 47 -10.35 -22.46 13.32
N ASN A 48 -9.72 -21.59 12.55
CA ASN A 48 -10.10 -21.18 11.19
C ASN A 48 -9.01 -21.67 10.20
N PRO A 49 -9.31 -22.00 8.93
CA PRO A 49 -8.29 -22.31 7.93
C PRO A 49 -7.17 -21.26 7.82
N ASP A 50 -7.46 -19.98 8.04
CA ASP A 50 -6.44 -18.93 8.01
C ASP A 50 -5.50 -19.00 9.22
N THR A 51 -6.02 -19.33 10.41
CA THR A 51 -5.19 -19.53 11.60
C THR A 51 -4.35 -20.81 11.49
N LEU A 52 -4.89 -21.87 10.87
CA LEU A 52 -4.12 -23.09 10.58
C LEU A 52 -2.92 -22.81 9.69
N LYS A 53 -3.12 -22.06 8.58
CA LYS A 53 -2.03 -21.69 7.67
C LYS A 53 -0.96 -20.86 8.38
N ALA A 54 -1.37 -19.85 9.14
CA ALA A 54 -0.44 -19.00 9.87
C ALA A 54 0.38 -19.80 10.91
N LEU A 55 -0.27 -20.69 11.66
CA LEU A 55 0.40 -21.51 12.67
C LEU A 55 1.35 -22.55 12.06
N LEU A 56 1.01 -23.11 10.90
CA LEU A 56 1.88 -24.07 10.20
C LEU A 56 3.15 -23.38 9.64
N VAL A 57 3.00 -22.18 9.07
CA VAL A 57 4.15 -21.35 8.65
C VAL A 57 5.02 -20.99 9.85
N LEU A 58 4.41 -20.58 10.97
CA LEU A 58 5.16 -20.25 12.19
C LEU A 58 5.88 -21.46 12.78
N ALA A 59 5.23 -22.63 12.78
CA ALA A 59 5.81 -23.86 13.31
C ALA A 59 7.04 -24.28 12.51
N THR A 60 6.92 -24.32 11.18
CA THR A 60 8.03 -24.67 10.28
C THR A 60 9.19 -23.67 10.37
N LEU A 61 8.91 -22.36 10.44
CA LEU A 61 9.95 -21.34 10.61
C LEU A 61 10.68 -21.49 11.96
N ASN A 62 9.95 -21.79 13.03
CA ASN A 62 10.57 -22.01 14.33
C ASN A 62 11.41 -23.29 14.36
N GLU A 63 11.00 -24.36 13.67
CA GLU A 63 11.81 -25.57 13.51
C GLU A 63 13.12 -25.27 12.77
N THR A 64 13.07 -24.53 11.65
CA THR A 64 14.29 -24.16 10.91
C THR A 64 15.24 -23.32 11.76
N VAL A 65 14.70 -22.38 12.54
CA VAL A 65 15.52 -21.53 13.44
C VAL A 65 16.13 -22.35 14.57
N ASP A 66 15.41 -23.32 15.13
CA ASP A 66 15.95 -24.18 16.18
C ASP A 66 17.03 -25.12 15.63
N GLU A 67 16.86 -25.67 14.42
CA GLU A 67 17.91 -26.46 13.74
C GLU A 67 19.18 -25.64 13.48
N GLU A 68 19.04 -24.39 13.04
CA GLU A 68 20.18 -23.46 12.85
C GLU A 68 20.89 -23.17 14.17
N ARG A 69 20.15 -22.91 15.25
CA ARG A 69 20.73 -22.70 16.59
C ARG A 69 21.48 -23.93 17.09
N ASP A 70 20.95 -25.13 16.88
CA ASP A 70 21.60 -26.38 17.25
C ASP A 70 22.87 -26.63 16.44
N LEU A 71 22.91 -26.22 15.16
CA LEU A 71 24.13 -26.26 14.35
C LEU A 71 25.20 -25.30 14.87
N VAL A 72 24.82 -24.06 15.16
CA VAL A 72 25.74 -23.05 15.74
C VAL A 72 26.28 -23.52 17.09
N GLY A 73 25.41 -23.98 18.00
CA GLY A 73 25.82 -24.48 19.32
C GLY A 73 26.78 -25.68 19.23
N ARG A 74 26.58 -26.59 18.27
CA ARG A 74 27.52 -27.70 18.01
C ARG A 74 28.87 -27.22 17.48
N ALA A 75 28.87 -26.24 16.58
CA ALA A 75 30.09 -25.64 16.06
C ALA A 75 30.89 -24.94 17.17
N GLU A 76 30.21 -24.13 18.00
CA GLU A 76 30.82 -23.47 19.16
C GLU A 76 31.37 -24.48 20.17
N ALA A 77 30.61 -25.52 20.51
CA ALA A 77 31.08 -26.58 21.41
C ALA A 77 32.27 -27.37 20.83
N SER A 78 32.36 -27.51 19.50
CA SER A 78 33.54 -28.09 18.85
C SER A 78 34.75 -27.16 18.97
N ALA A 79 34.57 -25.87 18.63
CA ALA A 79 35.63 -24.87 18.72
C ALA A 79 36.17 -24.72 20.16
N LEU A 80 35.29 -24.72 21.17
CA LEU A 80 35.69 -24.69 22.59
C LEU A 80 36.46 -25.96 23.01
N ARG A 81 36.09 -27.14 22.49
CA ARG A 81 36.83 -28.38 22.73
C ARG A 81 38.22 -28.35 22.11
N GLU A 82 38.36 -27.80 20.90
CA GLU A 82 39.66 -27.65 20.24
C GLU A 82 40.57 -26.64 20.97
N LEU A 83 40.02 -25.51 21.42
CA LEU A 83 40.76 -24.53 22.21
C LEU A 83 41.20 -25.09 23.57
N SER A 84 40.33 -25.83 24.25
CA SER A 84 40.66 -26.46 25.54
C SER A 84 41.68 -27.61 25.38
N ALA A 85 41.59 -28.39 24.30
CA ALA A 85 42.59 -29.43 23.98
C ALA A 85 43.97 -28.81 23.66
N THR A 86 44.01 -27.68 22.96
CA THR A 86 45.25 -26.95 22.67
C THR A 86 45.88 -26.39 23.94
N ARG A 87 45.06 -25.94 24.90
CA ARG A 87 45.51 -25.46 26.23
C ARG A 87 45.95 -26.58 27.17
N GLY A 88 45.44 -27.80 26.98
CA GLY A 88 45.73 -28.97 27.81
C GLY A 88 46.87 -29.86 27.31
N SER A 89 47.50 -29.56 26.16
CA SER A 89 48.62 -30.34 25.63
C SER A 89 49.91 -30.07 26.45
N PRO A 90 50.47 -31.07 27.14
CA PRO A 90 51.62 -30.90 28.03
C PRO A 90 52.98 -30.70 27.30
N GLY A 91 52.95 -30.49 25.98
CA GLY A 91 54.13 -30.29 25.14
C GLY A 91 54.39 -28.84 24.70
N SER A 92 53.48 -27.90 24.95
CA SER A 92 53.75 -26.47 24.72
C SER A 92 54.45 -25.92 25.95
N SER A 93 55.78 -25.90 25.88
CA SER A 93 56.70 -25.50 26.93
C SER A 93 56.23 -24.31 27.77
N ALA A 94 56.52 -24.42 29.06
CA ALA A 94 56.61 -23.35 30.03
C ALA A 94 57.59 -22.24 29.58
N VAL A 95 57.19 -21.44 28.60
CA VAL A 95 57.72 -20.11 28.35
C VAL A 95 56.75 -19.19 29.03
N THR A 96 57.18 -18.67 30.18
CA THR A 96 56.65 -17.53 30.93
C THR A 96 55.15 -17.30 30.79
N ALA A 97 54.43 -17.45 31.91
CA ALA A 97 53.25 -16.66 32.16
C ALA A 97 53.65 -15.17 32.24
N ASP A 98 54.13 -14.62 31.12
CA ASP A 98 54.12 -13.20 30.89
C ASP A 98 52.65 -12.82 30.98
N PHE A 99 52.36 -11.94 31.93
CA PHE A 99 51.09 -11.24 31.99
C PHE A 99 50.92 -10.52 30.66
N VAL A 100 50.39 -11.20 29.64
CA VAL A 100 50.00 -10.57 28.38
C VAL A 100 49.04 -9.47 28.80
N SER A 101 49.47 -8.22 28.62
CA SER A 101 48.67 -7.08 29.02
C SER A 101 47.29 -7.22 28.38
N PRO A 102 46.19 -6.93 29.10
CA PRO A 102 44.85 -6.96 28.50
C PRO A 102 44.76 -6.18 27.17
N ILE A 103 45.64 -5.19 27.00
CA ILE A 103 45.79 -4.39 25.78
C ILE A 103 46.36 -5.22 24.63
N GLU A 104 47.39 -6.04 24.85
CA GLU A 104 48.00 -6.88 23.82
C GLU A 104 47.08 -8.03 23.39
N VAL A 105 46.32 -8.61 24.33
CA VAL A 105 45.28 -9.59 23.99
C VAL A 105 44.21 -8.92 23.13
N ARG A 106 43.74 -7.72 23.53
CA ARG A 106 42.75 -6.95 22.78
C ARG A 106 43.24 -6.62 21.38
N GLU A 107 44.48 -6.14 21.22
CA GLU A 107 45.03 -5.86 19.89
C GLU A 107 45.09 -7.11 19.04
N LYS A 108 45.62 -8.23 19.57
CA LYS A 108 45.68 -9.51 18.84
C LYS A 108 44.30 -9.99 18.39
N VAL A 109 43.29 -9.84 19.24
CA VAL A 109 41.90 -10.17 18.90
C VAL A 109 41.35 -9.24 17.82
N LEU A 110 41.59 -7.93 17.93
CA LEU A 110 41.15 -6.96 16.93
C LEU A 110 41.82 -7.17 15.57
N THR A 111 43.13 -7.46 15.53
CA THR A 111 43.83 -7.81 14.30
C THR A 111 43.32 -9.11 13.70
N ALA A 112 43.12 -10.16 14.52
CA ALA A 112 42.57 -11.41 14.03
C ALA A 112 41.14 -11.25 13.49
N LEU A 113 40.30 -10.43 14.12
CA LEU A 113 38.98 -10.08 13.61
C LEU A 113 39.08 -9.34 12.28
N GLN A 114 39.96 -8.35 12.18
CA GLN A 114 40.18 -7.57 10.97
C GLN A 114 40.68 -8.45 9.80
N ASP A 115 41.54 -9.42 10.07
CA ASP A 115 42.09 -10.34 9.06
C ASP A 115 41.07 -11.39 8.58
N ASN A 116 40.11 -11.77 9.43
CA ASN A 116 39.06 -12.75 9.11
C ASN A 116 37.73 -12.11 8.69
N LEU A 117 37.72 -10.78 8.50
CA LEU A 117 36.52 -10.05 8.13
C LEU A 117 36.20 -10.29 6.64
N THR A 118 34.97 -10.68 6.34
CA THR A 118 34.52 -10.85 4.95
C THR A 118 34.49 -9.49 4.22
N CYS A 119 34.52 -9.51 2.89
CA CYS A 119 34.40 -8.29 2.08
C CYS A 119 33.09 -7.51 2.39
N GLU A 120 32.02 -8.23 2.75
CA GLU A 120 30.76 -7.60 3.16
C GLU A 120 30.86 -6.95 4.54
N GLY A 121 31.51 -7.61 5.50
CA GLY A 121 31.72 -7.05 6.83
C GLY A 121 32.60 -5.79 6.82
N THR A 122 33.65 -5.76 5.97
CA THR A 122 34.50 -4.57 5.84
C THR A 122 33.74 -3.40 5.21
N ALA A 123 32.93 -3.68 4.18
CA ALA A 123 32.05 -2.69 3.58
C ALA A 123 31.00 -2.14 4.57
N ALA A 124 30.40 -3.01 5.38
CA ALA A 124 29.42 -2.63 6.40
C ALA A 124 30.05 -1.73 7.49
N LEU A 125 31.21 -2.12 8.04
CA LEU A 125 31.92 -1.31 9.03
C LEU A 125 32.38 0.03 8.47
N THR A 126 32.86 0.05 7.23
CA THR A 126 33.24 1.30 6.54
C THR A 126 32.02 2.21 6.39
N SER A 127 30.89 1.64 5.97
CA SER A 127 29.62 2.37 5.83
C SER A 127 29.13 2.94 7.15
N MET A 128 29.13 2.15 8.22
CA MET A 128 28.79 2.61 9.58
C MET A 128 29.71 3.74 10.05
N THR A 129 31.02 3.61 9.80
CA THR A 129 32.00 4.65 10.16
C THR A 129 31.73 5.94 9.38
N THR A 130 31.49 5.84 8.07
CA THR A 130 31.16 7.01 7.25
C THR A 130 29.87 7.69 7.68
N LEU A 131 28.81 6.93 7.97
CA LEU A 131 27.53 7.47 8.47
C LEU A 131 27.69 8.08 9.87
N SER A 132 28.46 7.45 10.75
CA SER A 132 28.82 7.98 12.06
C SER A 132 29.54 9.33 11.96
N CYS A 133 30.50 9.47 11.05
CA CYS A 133 31.18 10.74 10.81
C CYS A 133 30.23 11.80 10.23
N GLN A 134 29.39 11.44 9.27
CA GLN A 134 28.43 12.37 8.65
C GLN A 134 27.38 12.87 9.65
N LEU A 135 26.87 11.96 10.50
CA LEU A 135 25.86 12.26 11.52
C LEU A 135 26.49 12.75 12.84
N SER A 136 27.82 12.79 12.93
CA SER A 136 28.57 13.16 14.14
C SER A 136 28.17 12.34 15.39
N ILE A 137 27.95 11.03 15.22
CA ILE A 137 27.56 10.10 16.30
C ILE A 137 28.81 9.33 16.78
N PRO A 138 29.33 9.58 18.00
CA PRO A 138 30.61 9.05 18.46
C PRO A 138 30.63 7.54 18.74
N TYR A 139 29.47 6.96 19.10
CA TYR A 139 29.31 5.53 19.34
C TYR A 139 28.17 5.01 18.46
N PRO A 140 28.46 4.60 17.22
CA PRO A 140 27.44 4.20 16.28
C PRO A 140 26.85 2.84 16.66
N ASP A 141 25.59 2.86 17.07
CA ASP A 141 24.72 1.69 17.04
C ASP A 141 23.88 1.72 15.76
N VAL A 142 23.60 0.56 15.17
CA VAL A 142 22.90 0.43 13.88
C VAL A 142 21.51 1.06 13.96
N GLU A 143 20.81 0.87 15.08
CA GLU A 143 19.48 1.48 15.28
C GLU A 143 19.58 3.00 15.40
N THR A 144 20.57 3.51 16.13
CA THR A 144 20.76 4.96 16.30
C THR A 144 21.11 5.66 14.99
N LEU A 145 22.00 5.07 14.19
CA LEU A 145 22.36 5.55 12.86
C LEU A 145 21.15 5.51 11.91
N GLY A 146 20.40 4.40 11.91
CA GLY A 146 19.21 4.24 11.10
C GLY A 146 18.13 5.27 11.42
N ASN A 147 17.83 5.47 12.70
CA ASN A 147 16.84 6.45 13.16
C ASN A 147 17.26 7.88 12.80
N SER A 148 18.54 8.22 12.99
CA SER A 148 19.07 9.54 12.64
C SER A 148 19.06 9.76 11.12
N MET A 149 19.40 8.74 10.33
CA MET A 149 19.30 8.80 8.87
C MET A 149 17.85 9.03 8.41
N LEU A 150 16.90 8.27 8.95
CA LEU A 150 15.46 8.42 8.65
C LEU A 150 14.95 9.81 9.05
N GLN A 151 15.37 10.32 10.21
CA GLN A 151 15.02 11.65 10.67
C GLN A 151 15.56 12.73 9.72
N CYS A 152 16.83 12.64 9.31
CA CYS A 152 17.40 13.56 8.32
C CYS A 152 16.64 13.47 6.99
N HIS A 153 16.26 12.27 6.55
CA HIS A 153 15.49 12.07 5.34
C HIS A 153 14.09 12.71 5.43
N ALA A 154 13.39 12.51 6.55
CA ALA A 154 12.08 13.10 6.80
C ALA A 154 12.15 14.63 6.83
N GLN A 155 13.16 15.19 7.50
CA GLN A 155 13.37 16.64 7.53
C GLN A 155 13.66 17.20 6.13
N ALA A 156 14.47 16.50 5.34
CA ALA A 156 14.76 16.91 3.97
C ALA A 156 13.50 16.90 3.08
N SER A 157 12.67 15.86 3.17
CA SER A 157 11.41 15.79 2.42
C SER A 157 10.41 16.86 2.86
N ASP A 158 10.29 17.11 4.16
CA ASP A 158 9.39 18.13 4.69
C ASP A 158 9.78 19.53 4.20
N LEU A 159 11.08 19.85 4.24
CA LEU A 159 11.59 21.11 3.74
C LEU A 159 11.35 21.26 2.23
N GLU A 160 11.52 20.20 1.46
CA GLU A 160 11.27 20.20 0.02
C GLU A 160 9.78 20.43 -0.29
N GLN A 161 8.88 19.77 0.43
CA GLN A 161 7.44 19.98 0.30
C GLN A 161 7.04 21.43 0.67
N ILE A 162 7.60 21.96 1.76
CA ILE A 162 7.37 23.35 2.17
C ILE A 162 7.88 24.31 1.09
N ARG A 163 9.07 24.06 0.53
CA ARG A 163 9.65 24.86 -0.55
C ARG A 163 8.72 24.94 -1.76
N VAL A 164 8.19 23.79 -2.21
CA VAL A 164 7.24 23.74 -3.33
C VAL A 164 5.95 24.51 -3.00
N ARG A 165 5.39 24.32 -1.80
CA ARG A 165 4.17 25.02 -1.39
C ARG A 165 4.34 26.52 -1.33
N VAL A 166 5.46 27.00 -0.76
CA VAL A 166 5.80 28.43 -0.71
C VAL A 166 5.99 28.98 -2.13
N HIS A 167 6.63 28.22 -3.02
CA HIS A 167 6.79 28.61 -4.42
C HIS A 167 5.45 28.81 -5.13
N VAL A 168 4.53 27.85 -4.99
CA VAL A 168 3.17 27.94 -5.56
C VAL A 168 2.42 29.15 -5.00
N LEU A 169 2.46 29.35 -3.68
CA LEU A 169 1.80 30.49 -3.03
C LEU A 169 2.39 31.82 -3.51
N ALA A 170 3.71 31.92 -3.63
CA ALA A 170 4.36 33.14 -4.12
C ALA A 170 3.98 33.44 -5.58
N ASN A 171 3.86 32.40 -6.43
CA ASN A 171 3.41 32.57 -7.81
C ASN A 171 1.95 33.05 -7.86
N HIS A 172 1.08 32.45 -7.05
CA HIS A 172 -0.31 32.87 -6.95
C HIS A 172 -0.44 34.31 -6.47
N ILE A 173 0.27 34.70 -5.40
CA ILE A 173 0.29 36.08 -4.91
C ILE A 173 0.76 37.04 -5.99
N ARG A 174 1.83 36.70 -6.75
CA ARG A 174 2.29 37.55 -7.87
C ARG A 174 1.25 37.69 -8.98
N GLN A 175 0.52 36.63 -9.30
CA GLN A 175 -0.57 36.68 -10.27
C GLN A 175 -1.72 37.58 -9.77
N GLU A 176 -2.15 37.42 -8.52
CA GLU A 176 -3.18 38.26 -7.90
C GLU A 176 -2.77 39.74 -7.84
N PHE A 177 -1.48 40.03 -7.58
CA PHE A 177 -0.98 41.41 -7.67
C PHE A 177 -1.03 41.95 -9.09
N ALA A 178 -0.66 41.15 -10.09
CA ALA A 178 -0.70 41.57 -11.48
C ALA A 178 -2.14 41.82 -11.96
N THR A 179 -3.09 40.97 -11.59
CA THR A 179 -4.52 41.16 -11.91
C THR A 179 -5.09 42.37 -11.18
N ALA A 180 -4.75 42.58 -9.91
CA ALA A 180 -5.17 43.75 -9.16
C ALA A 180 -4.62 45.06 -9.75
N ASP A 181 -3.35 45.07 -10.19
CA ASP A 181 -2.74 46.24 -10.84
C ASP A 181 -3.41 46.52 -12.19
N ASP A 182 -3.74 45.49 -12.96
CA ASP A 182 -4.48 45.63 -14.23
C ASP A 182 -5.90 46.18 -14.03
N ILE A 183 -6.63 45.68 -13.02
CA ILE A 183 -7.93 46.21 -12.63
C ILE A 183 -7.80 47.66 -12.19
N LEU A 184 -6.81 48.01 -11.35
CA LEU A 184 -6.59 49.38 -10.90
C LEU A 184 -6.28 50.32 -12.07
N ARG A 185 -5.48 49.88 -13.05
CA ARG A 185 -5.22 50.66 -14.27
C ARG A 185 -6.50 50.87 -15.07
N THR A 186 -7.30 49.83 -15.23
CA THR A 186 -8.58 49.91 -15.93
C THR A 186 -9.55 50.86 -15.24
N LEU A 187 -9.68 50.79 -13.90
CA LEU A 187 -10.56 51.65 -13.12
C LEU A 187 -10.10 53.12 -13.08
N ARG A 188 -8.79 53.36 -13.19
CA ARG A 188 -8.20 54.71 -13.27
C ARG A 188 -8.21 55.29 -14.69
N SER A 189 -8.51 54.49 -15.69
CA SER A 189 -8.67 54.96 -17.07
C SER A 189 -9.94 55.80 -17.19
N ASP A 190 -9.86 56.90 -17.93
CA ASP A 190 -11.01 57.75 -18.28
C ASP A 190 -12.06 57.00 -19.13
N ASP A 191 -11.71 55.84 -19.69
CA ASP A 191 -12.62 54.97 -20.46
C ASP A 191 -13.54 54.11 -19.58
N TYR A 192 -13.28 54.02 -18.27
CA TYR A 192 -14.09 53.19 -17.38
C TYR A 192 -15.47 53.81 -17.13
N LYS A 193 -16.51 53.12 -17.61
CA LYS A 193 -17.91 53.44 -17.30
C LYS A 193 -18.51 52.30 -16.47
N PRO A 194 -18.99 52.56 -15.24
CA PRO A 194 -19.68 51.56 -14.45
C PRO A 194 -20.90 51.03 -15.22
N ALA A 195 -21.10 49.71 -15.25
CA ALA A 195 -22.30 49.13 -15.84
C ALA A 195 -23.54 49.62 -15.05
N ASN A 196 -24.60 50.00 -15.77
CA ASN A 196 -25.81 50.59 -15.17
C ASN A 196 -26.49 49.69 -14.10
N ASP A 197 -26.27 48.38 -14.15
CA ASP A 197 -26.84 47.40 -13.21
C ASP A 197 -25.94 47.08 -11.99
N MET A 198 -24.74 47.68 -11.91
CA MET A 198 -23.75 47.39 -10.86
C MET A 198 -24.28 47.69 -9.45
N ALA A 199 -25.02 48.78 -9.29
CA ALA A 199 -25.61 49.17 -8.01
C ALA A 199 -26.65 48.15 -7.52
N ARG A 200 -27.47 47.62 -8.44
CA ARG A 200 -28.45 46.57 -8.15
C ARG A 200 -27.76 45.26 -7.78
N HIS A 201 -26.74 44.87 -8.53
CA HIS A 201 -25.97 43.66 -8.26
C HIS A 201 -25.22 43.72 -6.92
N ASN A 202 -24.65 44.87 -6.57
CA ASN A 202 -23.98 45.09 -5.29
C ASN A 202 -24.95 44.95 -4.11
N LEU A 203 -26.15 45.52 -4.21
CA LEU A 203 -27.21 45.35 -3.20
C LEU A 203 -27.62 43.88 -3.04
N ASP A 204 -27.76 43.13 -4.14
CA ASP A 204 -28.10 41.71 -4.08
C ASP A 204 -26.97 40.85 -3.48
N ILE A 205 -25.71 41.15 -3.78
CA ILE A 205 -24.55 40.52 -3.13
C ILE A 205 -24.53 40.85 -1.64
N GLN A 206 -24.72 42.12 -1.24
CA GLN A 206 -24.78 42.51 0.16
C GLN A 206 -25.90 41.80 0.93
N ARG A 207 -27.08 41.62 0.30
CA ARG A 207 -28.18 40.84 0.88
C ARG A 207 -27.80 39.37 1.05
N LYS A 208 -27.16 38.76 0.04
CA LYS A 208 -26.65 37.38 0.11
C LYS A 208 -25.60 37.22 1.20
N ILE A 209 -24.65 38.16 1.31
CA ILE A 209 -23.64 38.17 2.37
C ILE A 209 -24.32 38.25 3.73
N LYS A 210 -25.23 39.20 3.95
CA LYS A 210 -25.98 39.31 5.22
C LYS A 210 -26.73 38.02 5.55
N ALA A 211 -27.38 37.39 4.57
CA ALA A 211 -28.08 36.12 4.75
C ALA A 211 -27.12 34.96 5.08
N MET A 212 -25.94 34.89 4.47
CA MET A 212 -24.93 33.88 4.77
C MET A 212 -24.24 34.12 6.11
N THR A 213 -23.91 35.36 6.45
CA THR A 213 -23.33 35.75 7.75
C THR A 213 -24.31 35.47 8.89
N ALA A 214 -25.61 35.66 8.68
CA ALA A 214 -26.65 35.27 9.64
C ALA A 214 -26.73 33.74 9.85
N ARG A 215 -26.37 32.94 8.82
CA ARG A 215 -26.28 31.46 8.90
C ARG A 215 -24.91 30.95 9.38
N MET A 216 -23.92 31.83 9.50
CA MET A 216 -22.58 31.50 9.98
C MET A 216 -22.55 31.03 11.45
N PRO A 217 -23.27 31.65 12.41
CA PRO A 217 -23.35 31.15 13.77
C PRO A 217 -24.01 29.76 13.81
N GLU A 218 -25.09 29.51 13.07
CA GLU A 218 -25.71 28.17 12.99
C GLU A 218 -24.73 27.08 12.48
N ARG A 219 -23.79 27.46 11.59
CA ARG A 219 -22.74 26.57 11.08
C ARG A 219 -21.51 26.47 11.98
N LYS A 220 -21.28 27.46 12.85
CA LYS A 220 -20.18 27.50 13.83
C LYS A 220 -20.59 26.90 15.17
N ASP A 221 -21.88 26.90 15.47
CA ASP A 221 -22.51 26.20 16.58
C ASP A 221 -22.65 24.70 16.30
N ARG A 222 -22.66 24.30 15.02
CA ARG A 222 -22.63 22.89 14.61
C ARG A 222 -21.33 22.17 14.99
N PRO A 223 -20.10 22.68 14.74
CA PRO A 223 -18.87 22.04 15.20
C PRO A 223 -18.72 22.08 16.72
N THR A 224 -19.17 23.13 17.42
CA THR A 224 -19.18 23.12 18.91
C THR A 224 -20.26 22.19 19.49
N SER A 225 -21.34 21.92 18.77
CA SER A 225 -22.29 20.85 19.11
C SER A 225 -21.75 19.44 18.77
N LEU A 226 -20.76 19.34 17.86
CA LEU A 226 -20.02 18.10 17.60
C LEU A 226 -18.88 17.85 18.62
N ASP A 227 -18.41 18.89 19.31
CA ASP A 227 -17.43 18.79 20.40
C ASP A 227 -18.07 18.57 21.79
N GLN A 228 -19.39 18.61 21.90
CA GLN A 228 -20.07 17.96 23.02
C GLN A 228 -19.99 16.44 22.80
N PRO A 229 -19.74 15.63 23.86
CA PRO A 229 -19.75 14.18 23.75
C PRO A 229 -21.18 13.73 23.45
N SER A 230 -21.58 13.80 22.19
CA SER A 230 -22.78 13.17 21.68
C SER A 230 -22.57 11.66 21.77
N ASP A 231 -23.57 10.94 22.25
CA ASP A 231 -23.77 9.49 22.20
C ASP A 231 -23.82 8.93 20.76
N HIS A 232 -22.98 9.44 19.86
CA HIS A 232 -22.74 8.88 18.56
C HIS A 232 -21.61 7.87 18.71
N PRO A 233 -21.85 6.59 18.42
CA PRO A 233 -20.81 5.59 18.54
C PRO A 233 -19.63 6.06 17.69
N HIS A 234 -18.45 6.16 18.31
CA HIS A 234 -17.19 6.37 17.61
C HIS A 234 -17.26 5.62 16.28
N ARG A 235 -17.10 6.31 15.15
CA ARG A 235 -17.06 5.62 13.86
C ARG A 235 -15.95 4.59 13.92
N THR A 236 -16.33 3.35 14.19
CA THR A 236 -15.41 2.24 14.35
C THR A 236 -14.69 2.09 13.02
N ILE A 237 -13.43 1.66 13.04
CA ILE A 237 -12.65 1.33 11.85
C ILE A 237 -13.47 0.42 10.90
N GLN A 238 -14.32 -0.45 11.46
CA GLN A 238 -15.28 -1.28 10.74
C GLN A 238 -16.35 -0.52 9.93
N GLN A 239 -16.85 0.62 10.42
CA GLN A 239 -17.77 1.47 9.68
C GLN A 239 -17.06 2.22 8.55
N ILE A 240 -15.79 2.59 8.77
CA ILE A 240 -14.95 3.24 7.75
C ILE A 240 -14.64 2.23 6.64
N THR A 241 -14.26 1.00 6.96
CA THR A 241 -14.02 -0.04 5.96
C THR A 241 -15.30 -0.46 5.23
N GLN A 242 -16.45 -0.42 5.89
CA GLN A 242 -17.73 -0.62 5.21
C GLN A 242 -18.04 0.50 4.22
N GLN A 243 -17.84 1.77 4.61
CA GLN A 243 -17.99 2.93 3.73
C GLN A 243 -17.01 2.89 2.54
N GLU A 244 -15.78 2.46 2.78
CA GLU A 244 -14.77 2.27 1.74
C GLU A 244 -15.18 1.18 0.74
N ASN A 245 -15.66 0.04 1.22
CA ASN A 245 -16.16 -1.04 0.36
C ASN A 245 -17.37 -0.60 -0.48
N ASP A 246 -18.28 0.18 0.10
CA ASP A 246 -19.44 0.70 -0.63
C ASP A 246 -19.03 1.76 -1.66
N TYR A 247 -18.02 2.57 -1.35
CA TYR A 247 -17.41 3.49 -2.31
C TYR A 247 -16.73 2.76 -3.47
N ILE A 248 -15.98 1.68 -3.19
CA ILE A 248 -15.33 0.86 -4.23
C ILE A 248 -16.38 0.23 -5.15
N LYS A 249 -17.49 -0.28 -4.60
CA LYS A 249 -18.61 -0.80 -5.40
C LYS A 249 -19.22 0.29 -6.28
N LEU A 250 -19.42 1.49 -5.75
CA LEU A 250 -19.95 2.62 -6.51
C LEU A 250 -18.99 3.04 -7.63
N LEU A 251 -17.69 3.01 -7.38
CA LEU A 251 -16.66 3.31 -8.37
C LEU A 251 -16.65 2.25 -9.49
N ALA A 252 -16.81 0.98 -9.15
CA ALA A 252 -16.96 -0.09 -10.13
C ALA A 252 -18.23 0.10 -10.99
N GLN A 253 -19.36 0.49 -10.39
CA GLN A 253 -20.58 0.83 -11.13
C GLN A 253 -20.36 2.04 -12.04
N LYS A 254 -19.69 3.09 -11.56
CA LYS A 254 -19.37 4.29 -12.35
C LYS A 254 -18.48 3.95 -13.55
N LYS A 255 -17.47 3.11 -13.36
CA LYS A 255 -16.64 2.62 -14.48
C LYS A 255 -17.43 1.79 -15.49
N GLY A 256 -18.39 0.98 -15.03
CA GLY A 256 -19.28 0.23 -15.91
C GLY A 256 -20.25 1.12 -16.69
N LEU A 257 -20.73 2.21 -16.08
CA LEU A 257 -21.56 3.20 -16.76
C LEU A 257 -20.73 4.05 -17.73
N ASP A 258 -19.52 4.47 -17.35
CA ASP A 258 -18.61 5.19 -18.24
C ASP A 258 -18.28 4.34 -19.48
N SER A 259 -18.01 3.03 -19.33
CA SER A 259 -17.74 2.17 -20.49
C SER A 259 -18.97 1.94 -21.38
N GLN A 260 -20.19 2.06 -20.83
CA GLN A 260 -21.42 2.07 -21.62
C GLN A 260 -21.60 3.40 -22.35
N VAL A 261 -21.26 4.53 -21.71
CA VAL A 261 -21.34 5.87 -22.32
C VAL A 261 -20.26 6.04 -23.40
N ASP A 262 -19.05 5.52 -23.19
CA ASP A 262 -17.94 5.57 -24.15
C ASP A 262 -18.29 4.86 -25.47
N GLN A 263 -19.14 3.82 -25.45
CA GLN A 263 -19.64 3.19 -26.69
C GLN A 263 -20.47 4.14 -27.56
N PHE A 264 -21.00 5.21 -26.96
CA PHE A 264 -21.76 6.26 -27.64
C PHE A 264 -20.96 7.57 -27.78
N SER A 265 -19.67 7.59 -27.43
CA SER A 265 -18.81 8.78 -27.53
C SER A 265 -18.58 9.27 -28.96
N SER A 266 -18.88 8.44 -29.97
CA SER A 266 -18.87 8.82 -31.37
C SER A 266 -20.15 9.54 -31.82
N LEU A 267 -21.20 9.58 -31.00
CA LEU A 267 -22.42 10.31 -31.31
C LEU A 267 -22.28 11.77 -30.82
N PRO A 268 -22.61 12.76 -31.65
CA PRO A 268 -22.63 14.16 -31.26
C PRO A 268 -23.58 14.40 -30.06
N ASP A 269 -23.19 15.30 -29.15
CA ASP A 269 -23.98 15.69 -27.96
C ASP A 269 -25.40 16.22 -28.31
N ASP A 270 -25.63 16.65 -29.55
CA ASP A 270 -26.95 17.04 -30.06
C ASP A 270 -27.73 15.82 -30.58
N VAL A 271 -28.80 15.47 -29.87
CA VAL A 271 -29.73 14.35 -30.18
C VAL A 271 -30.24 14.38 -31.62
N LYS A 272 -30.37 15.57 -32.24
CA LYS A 272 -30.81 15.68 -33.64
C LYS A 272 -29.72 15.29 -34.62
N GLN A 273 -28.46 15.64 -34.35
CA GLN A 273 -27.32 15.29 -35.21
C GLN A 273 -26.98 13.80 -35.09
N ALA A 274 -27.00 13.26 -33.87
CA ALA A 274 -26.84 11.83 -33.62
C ALA A 274 -27.83 10.95 -34.39
N ARG A 275 -29.10 11.40 -34.54
CA ARG A 275 -30.10 10.69 -35.34
C ARG A 275 -29.79 10.70 -36.83
N ILE A 276 -29.23 11.80 -37.34
CA ILE A 276 -28.88 11.92 -38.76
C ILE A 276 -27.73 10.97 -39.09
N GLU A 277 -26.69 10.92 -38.26
CA GLU A 277 -25.54 10.02 -38.46
C GLU A 277 -25.94 8.54 -38.32
N LEU A 278 -26.84 8.21 -37.40
CA LEU A 278 -27.35 6.84 -37.25
C LEU A 278 -28.11 6.39 -38.51
N GLU A 279 -28.97 7.25 -39.07
CA GLU A 279 -29.67 6.94 -40.31
C GLU A 279 -28.72 6.82 -41.50
N GLN A 280 -27.65 7.62 -41.57
CA GLN A 280 -26.61 7.46 -42.59
C GLN A 280 -25.90 6.10 -42.49
N LEU A 281 -25.48 5.70 -41.29
CA LEU A 281 -24.85 4.39 -41.06
C LEU A 281 -25.79 3.22 -41.36
N ARG A 282 -27.10 3.36 -41.11
CA ARG A 282 -28.11 2.37 -41.49
C ARG A 282 -28.22 2.20 -43.00
N VAL A 283 -28.24 3.32 -43.74
CA VAL A 283 -28.25 3.29 -45.20
C VAL A 283 -26.97 2.62 -45.72
N GLU A 284 -25.81 2.95 -45.17
CA GLU A 284 -24.54 2.33 -45.56
C GLU A 284 -24.55 0.81 -45.30
N LEU A 285 -25.00 0.36 -44.13
CA LEU A 285 -25.16 -1.07 -43.83
C LEU A 285 -26.09 -1.78 -44.81
N GLN A 286 -27.20 -1.13 -45.19
CA GLN A 286 -28.13 -1.69 -46.15
C GLN A 286 -27.50 -1.81 -47.54
N THR A 287 -26.71 -0.81 -47.98
CA THR A 287 -25.99 -0.88 -49.26
C THR A 287 -24.93 -1.98 -49.28
N VAL A 288 -24.17 -2.15 -48.20
CA VAL A 288 -23.17 -3.24 -48.08
C VAL A 288 -23.86 -4.60 -48.05
N THR A 289 -25.01 -4.70 -47.38
CA THR A 289 -25.81 -5.93 -47.34
C THR A 289 -26.37 -6.28 -48.71
N GLN A 290 -26.93 -5.30 -49.43
CA GLN A 290 -27.40 -5.50 -50.81
C GLN A 290 -26.24 -5.90 -51.73
N HIS A 291 -25.08 -5.26 -51.59
CA HIS A 291 -23.90 -5.62 -52.37
C HIS A 291 -23.46 -7.07 -52.10
N ARG A 292 -23.41 -7.48 -50.84
CA ARG A 292 -23.15 -8.87 -50.44
C ARG A 292 -24.17 -9.81 -51.08
N ASP A 293 -25.45 -9.47 -51.02
CA ASP A 293 -26.53 -10.31 -51.53
C ASP A 293 -26.47 -10.43 -53.06
N THR A 294 -26.17 -9.35 -53.79
CA THR A 294 -25.95 -9.40 -55.25
C THR A 294 -24.74 -10.25 -55.64
N ILE A 295 -23.63 -10.18 -54.89
CA ILE A 295 -22.47 -11.04 -55.11
C ILE A 295 -22.85 -12.50 -54.82
N PHE A 296 -23.60 -12.74 -53.76
CA PHE A 296 -24.04 -14.07 -53.36
C PHE A 296 -24.99 -14.69 -54.40
N GLU A 297 -25.96 -13.92 -54.90
CA GLU A 297 -26.84 -14.32 -56.00
C GLU A 297 -26.02 -14.64 -57.27
N GLY A 298 -25.06 -13.79 -57.64
CA GLY A 298 -24.17 -14.05 -58.78
C GLY A 298 -23.29 -15.30 -58.60
N LEU A 299 -22.92 -15.66 -57.37
CA LEU A 299 -22.21 -16.91 -57.08
C LEU A 299 -23.16 -18.13 -57.16
N ILE A 300 -24.39 -18.00 -56.70
CA ILE A 300 -25.43 -19.04 -56.80
C ILE A 300 -25.79 -19.32 -58.26
N GLU A 301 -25.98 -18.29 -59.08
CA GLU A 301 -26.30 -18.43 -60.51
C GLU A 301 -25.19 -19.15 -61.28
N ARG A 302 -23.92 -18.90 -60.93
CA ARG A 302 -22.76 -19.59 -61.52
C ARG A 302 -22.61 -21.03 -61.05
N ALA A 303 -23.01 -21.34 -59.81
CA ALA A 303 -22.99 -22.69 -59.27
C ALA A 303 -24.22 -23.52 -59.69
N SER A 304 -25.27 -22.88 -60.21
CA SER A 304 -26.52 -23.52 -60.64
C SER A 304 -26.39 -24.06 -62.07
N PRO A 305 -26.50 -25.39 -62.30
CA PRO A 305 -26.38 -25.95 -63.64
C PRO A 305 -27.56 -25.50 -64.51
N HIS A 306 -27.28 -24.71 -65.55
CA HIS A 306 -28.28 -24.35 -66.56
C HIS A 306 -28.81 -25.60 -67.28
N LYS A 307 -30.09 -25.93 -67.10
CA LYS A 307 -30.80 -26.85 -67.99
C LYS A 307 -31.05 -26.13 -69.32
N SER A 308 -30.40 -26.57 -70.39
CA SER A 308 -30.83 -26.23 -71.74
C SER A 308 -32.09 -27.01 -72.11
N ARG A 309 -33.11 -26.28 -72.58
CA ARG A 309 -34.46 -26.70 -73.04
C ARG A 309 -35.52 -26.93 -71.96
#